data_AF-A0A4Q9G0G2-F1
#
_entry.id   AF-A0A4Q9G0G2-F1
#
_cell.length_a   1.000
_cell.length_b   1.000
_cell.length_c   1.000
_cell.angle_alpha   90.00
_cell.angle_beta   90.00
_cell.angle_gamma   90.00
#
_symmetry.space_group_name_H-M   'P 1'
#
loop_
_entity.id
_entity.type
_entity.pdbx_description
1 polymer ?
#
loop_
_entity_poly.entity_id
_entity_poly.type
_entity_poly.pdbx_seq_one_letter_code
_entity_poly.pdbx_strand_id
1 'polypeptide(L)'
;MFKFLSAAILGLLPLGASAAPVASPVIDVPLASGAFVAFDGRGDFLGFDAPAASQGLAVTGELEADLSVNFDLADPYGDADGAFALRDDGLTVLEGFLDTITPGSDMLSLIFTGLSGDLAAAFGDGLTVDLFFFDSLGDDPLAALTGGMNYDIAYVVEGIAQPAPIPLPAGGLLLMSGIGLLALRRRCKAQA
;
A
#
# COMPACT_ATOMS: atom_id res chain seq x y z
N MET A 1 -25.40 -32.82 57.94
CA MET A 1 -24.20 -33.07 57.10
C MET A 1 -24.39 -32.30 55.80
N PHE A 2 -23.82 -31.10 55.69
CA PHE A 2 -24.00 -30.20 54.54
C PHE A 2 -22.84 -30.36 53.56
N LYS A 3 -23.19 -30.56 52.28
CA LYS A 3 -22.27 -30.73 51.15
C LYS A 3 -21.66 -29.38 50.76
N PHE A 4 -20.35 -29.29 50.65
CA PHE A 4 -19.65 -28.17 50.03
C PHE A 4 -19.64 -28.37 48.50
N LEU A 5 -20.46 -27.62 47.77
CA LEU A 5 -20.25 -27.37 46.34
C LEU A 5 -19.26 -26.20 46.22
N SER A 6 -17.98 -26.50 46.01
CA SER A 6 -17.03 -25.48 45.54
C SER A 6 -17.17 -25.38 44.03
N ALA A 7 -17.83 -24.30 43.59
CA ALA A 7 -17.89 -23.91 42.19
C ALA A 7 -16.49 -23.44 41.74
N ALA A 8 -15.77 -24.30 41.04
CA ALA A 8 -14.58 -23.90 40.28
C ALA A 8 -15.07 -23.12 39.04
N ILE A 9 -15.17 -21.80 39.15
CA ILE A 9 -15.36 -20.93 38.01
C ILE A 9 -14.02 -20.91 37.25
N LEU A 10 -13.98 -21.70 36.18
CA LEU A 10 -12.99 -21.66 35.12
C LEU A 10 -12.92 -20.22 34.59
N GLY A 11 -11.93 -19.46 35.02
CA GLY A 11 -11.60 -18.17 34.43
C GLY A 11 -10.90 -18.40 33.10
N LEU A 12 -11.66 -18.63 32.02
CA LEU A 12 -11.17 -18.37 30.67
C LEU A 12 -11.01 -16.87 30.53
N LEU A 13 -9.81 -16.37 30.84
CA LEU A 13 -9.39 -15.04 30.43
C LEU A 13 -9.28 -15.05 28.90
N PRO A 14 -9.97 -14.17 28.16
CA PRO A 14 -9.67 -13.96 26.77
C PRO A 14 -8.27 -13.33 26.72
N LEU A 15 -7.27 -14.15 26.40
CA LEU A 15 -5.98 -13.65 25.92
C LEU A 15 -6.31 -12.77 24.72
N GLY A 16 -6.15 -11.45 24.91
CA GLY A 16 -6.34 -10.48 23.85
C GLY A 16 -5.44 -10.88 22.69
N ALA A 17 -6.05 -11.40 21.62
CA ALA A 17 -5.36 -11.64 20.37
C ALA A 17 -4.88 -10.27 19.90
N SER A 18 -3.58 -9.98 20.05
CA SER A 18 -2.98 -8.91 19.27
C SER A 18 -3.15 -9.34 17.83
N ALA A 19 -3.95 -8.60 17.06
CA ALA A 19 -3.99 -8.78 15.62
C ALA A 19 -2.54 -8.66 15.14
N ALA A 20 -2.01 -9.75 14.57
CA ALA A 20 -0.70 -9.70 13.93
C ALA A 20 -0.75 -8.59 12.86
N PRO A 21 0.34 -7.84 12.66
CA PRO A 21 0.39 -6.86 11.60
C PRO A 21 0.04 -7.55 10.28
N VAL A 22 -1.00 -7.07 9.61
CA VAL A 22 -1.31 -7.47 8.25
C VAL A 22 -0.18 -6.93 7.40
N ALA A 23 0.51 -7.81 6.66
CA ALA A 23 1.56 -7.37 5.75
C ALA A 23 0.94 -6.42 4.71
N SER A 24 1.62 -5.31 4.41
CA SER A 24 1.18 -4.38 3.38
C SER A 24 1.10 -5.10 2.04
N PRO A 25 0.05 -4.84 1.24
CA PRO A 25 -0.06 -5.43 -0.08
C PRO A 25 1.06 -4.92 -0.99
N VAL A 26 1.53 -5.78 -1.88
CA VAL A 26 2.56 -5.49 -2.89
C VAL A 26 2.06 -5.95 -4.24
N ILE A 27 2.23 -5.12 -5.27
CA ILE A 27 2.11 -5.52 -6.67
C ILE A 27 3.51 -5.58 -7.27
N ASP A 28 3.81 -6.66 -7.96
CA ASP A 28 5.07 -6.88 -8.66
C ASP A 28 4.78 -6.98 -10.16
N VAL A 29 5.47 -6.16 -10.95
CA VAL A 29 5.48 -6.22 -12.41
C VAL A 29 6.89 -6.60 -12.84
N PRO A 30 7.17 -7.90 -12.99
CA PRO A 30 8.54 -8.40 -13.13
C PRO A 30 9.15 -8.12 -14.51
N LEU A 31 8.30 -7.88 -15.52
CA LEU A 31 8.72 -7.51 -16.87
C LEU A 31 7.59 -6.77 -17.59
N ALA A 32 7.90 -5.58 -18.09
CA ALA A 32 7.04 -4.80 -18.96
C ALA A 32 7.88 -4.07 -20.03
N SER A 33 7.21 -3.58 -21.07
CA SER A 33 7.81 -2.70 -22.08
C SER A 33 7.29 -1.29 -21.89
N GLY A 34 8.19 -0.35 -21.58
CA GLY A 34 7.90 1.08 -21.52
C GLY A 34 8.26 1.77 -22.84
N ALA A 35 7.30 2.42 -23.48
CA ALA A 35 7.52 3.22 -24.68
C ALA A 35 7.73 4.69 -24.30
N PHE A 36 8.76 5.33 -24.85
CA PHE A 36 8.98 6.76 -24.67
C PHE A 36 8.76 7.53 -25.97
N VAL A 37 7.92 8.56 -25.90
CA VAL A 37 7.66 9.49 -27.01
C VAL A 37 8.03 10.89 -26.57
N ALA A 38 8.80 11.60 -27.40
CA ALA A 38 9.16 12.99 -27.16
C ALA A 38 8.56 13.86 -28.26
N PHE A 39 7.76 14.86 -27.90
CA PHE A 39 7.12 15.77 -28.84
C PHE A 39 6.92 17.16 -28.23
N ASP A 40 7.28 18.20 -28.97
CA ASP A 40 7.05 19.62 -28.60
C ASP A 40 7.53 19.99 -27.19
N GLY A 41 8.72 19.51 -26.80
CA GLY A 41 9.29 19.77 -25.47
C GLY A 41 8.69 18.95 -24.34
N ARG A 42 7.75 18.05 -24.61
CA ARG A 42 7.20 17.09 -23.64
C ARG A 42 7.69 15.68 -23.91
N GLY A 43 7.83 14.91 -22.84
CA GLY A 43 8.10 13.48 -22.86
C GLY A 43 6.94 12.70 -22.26
N ASP A 44 6.50 11.66 -22.95
CA ASP A 44 5.46 10.73 -22.50
C ASP A 44 6.07 9.34 -22.41
N PHE A 45 6.11 8.77 -21.21
CA PHE A 45 6.55 7.40 -20.94
C PHE A 45 5.34 6.53 -20.58
N LEU A 46 5.15 5.45 -21.33
CA LEU A 46 3.93 4.65 -21.31
C LEU A 46 4.24 3.16 -21.18
N GLY A 47 3.66 2.48 -20.19
CA GLY A 47 3.62 1.02 -20.09
C GLY A 47 2.15 0.58 -20.03
N PHE A 48 1.76 -0.39 -20.84
CA PHE A 48 0.38 -0.87 -20.92
C PHE A 48 0.31 -2.39 -20.88
N ASP A 49 -0.81 -2.91 -20.36
CA ASP A 49 -1.15 -4.32 -20.32
C ASP A 49 -0.02 -5.17 -19.69
N ALA A 50 0.70 -4.62 -18.70
CA ALA A 50 1.85 -5.27 -18.11
C ALA A 50 1.41 -6.36 -17.14
N PRO A 51 1.81 -7.63 -17.31
CA PRO A 51 1.41 -8.69 -16.39
C PRO A 51 1.89 -8.41 -14.97
N ALA A 52 0.97 -8.45 -14.02
CA ALA A 52 1.24 -8.15 -12.62
C ALA A 52 0.96 -9.35 -11.72
N ALA A 53 1.67 -9.43 -10.60
CA ALA A 53 1.42 -10.38 -9.53
C ALA A 53 1.15 -9.62 -8.24
N SER A 54 0.17 -10.05 -7.45
CA SER A 54 -0.12 -9.44 -6.15
C SER A 54 0.30 -10.35 -4.99
N GLN A 55 0.75 -9.73 -3.91
CA GLN A 55 0.99 -10.36 -2.62
C GLN A 55 0.17 -9.63 -1.56
N GLY A 56 -0.54 -10.38 -0.72
CA GLY A 56 -1.39 -9.79 0.33
C GLY A 56 -2.75 -9.26 -0.14
N LEU A 57 -3.09 -9.41 -1.43
CA LEU A 57 -4.40 -9.08 -1.99
C LEU A 57 -5.10 -10.34 -2.49
N ALA A 58 -6.42 -10.38 -2.32
CA ALA A 58 -7.25 -11.38 -2.97
C ALA A 58 -7.67 -10.84 -4.33
N VAL A 59 -7.18 -11.47 -5.41
CA VAL A 59 -7.53 -11.16 -6.80
C VAL A 59 -8.14 -12.39 -7.45
N THR A 60 -9.03 -12.17 -8.41
CA THR A 60 -9.84 -13.27 -8.97
C THR A 60 -9.38 -13.73 -10.34
N GLY A 61 -8.77 -12.83 -11.11
CA GLY A 61 -8.35 -13.06 -12.48
C GLY A 61 -6.91 -12.67 -12.75
N GLU A 62 -6.63 -12.40 -14.02
CA GLU A 62 -5.31 -11.96 -14.47
C GLU A 62 -5.14 -10.46 -14.20
N LEU A 63 -4.04 -10.11 -13.53
CA LEU A 63 -3.72 -8.72 -13.24
C LEU A 63 -2.87 -8.11 -14.35
N GLU A 64 -3.27 -6.92 -14.77
CA GLU A 64 -2.55 -6.09 -15.73
C GLU A 64 -2.36 -4.69 -15.16
N ALA A 65 -1.17 -4.13 -15.31
CA ALA A 65 -0.83 -2.80 -14.84
C ALA A 65 -0.52 -1.85 -16.01
N ASP A 66 -1.08 -0.66 -15.92
CA ASP A 66 -0.84 0.45 -16.82
C ASP A 66 -0.16 1.58 -16.06
N LEU A 67 0.85 2.17 -16.70
CA LEU A 67 1.64 3.26 -16.16
C LEU A 67 1.81 4.32 -17.25
N SER A 68 1.48 5.56 -16.93
CA SER A 68 1.79 6.72 -17.77
C SER A 68 2.45 7.80 -16.94
N VAL A 69 3.49 8.39 -17.50
CA VAL A 69 4.23 9.51 -16.92
C VAL A 69 4.50 10.52 -18.03
N ASN A 70 3.99 11.73 -17.90
CA ASN A 70 4.20 12.81 -18.84
C ASN A 70 4.94 13.94 -18.12
N PHE A 71 5.93 14.54 -18.78
CA PHE A 71 6.80 15.53 -18.14
C PHE A 71 7.38 16.53 -19.16
N ASP A 72 7.81 17.70 -18.68
CA ASP A 72 8.57 18.65 -19.48
C ASP A 72 10.02 18.16 -19.66
N LEU A 73 10.53 18.11 -20.89
CA LEU A 73 11.90 17.67 -21.16
C LEU A 73 12.97 18.64 -20.61
N ALA A 74 12.61 19.90 -20.37
CA ALA A 74 13.50 20.89 -19.77
C ALA A 74 13.55 20.79 -18.23
N ASP A 75 12.49 20.27 -17.61
CA ASP A 75 12.38 20.07 -16.16
C ASP A 75 11.53 18.82 -15.84
N PRO A 76 12.08 17.61 -16.06
CA PRO A 76 11.32 16.36 -16.01
C PRO A 76 10.77 16.00 -14.62
N TYR A 77 11.24 16.70 -13.57
CA TYR A 77 10.87 16.45 -12.18
C TYR A 77 10.05 17.59 -11.56
N GLY A 78 9.95 18.74 -12.24
CA GLY A 78 9.26 19.92 -11.72
C GLY A 78 7.76 19.97 -12.02
N ASP A 79 7.36 19.57 -13.22
CA ASP A 79 5.96 19.53 -13.68
C ASP A 79 5.70 18.22 -14.42
N ALA A 80 5.54 17.14 -13.64
CA ALA A 80 5.19 15.83 -14.14
C ALA A 80 3.78 15.46 -13.74
N ASP A 81 3.06 14.83 -14.66
CA ASP A 81 1.73 14.27 -14.45
C ASP A 81 1.71 12.81 -14.93
N GLY A 82 0.65 12.07 -14.62
CA GLY A 82 0.60 10.66 -14.96
C GLY A 82 -0.49 9.91 -14.24
N ALA A 83 -0.62 8.64 -14.58
CA ALA A 83 -1.58 7.75 -13.98
C ALA A 83 -1.01 6.34 -13.85
N PHE A 84 -1.39 5.69 -12.76
CA PHE A 84 -1.22 4.25 -12.57
C PHE A 84 -2.61 3.62 -12.55
N ALA A 85 -2.77 2.48 -13.21
CA ALA A 85 -3.97 1.66 -13.10
C ALA A 85 -3.61 0.18 -12.98
N LEU A 86 -4.36 -0.54 -12.16
CA LEU A 86 -4.32 -2.00 -12.06
C LEU A 86 -5.70 -2.53 -12.48
N ARG A 87 -5.71 -3.49 -13.39
CA ARG A 87 -6.89 -4.20 -13.86
C ARG A 87 -6.88 -5.64 -13.36
N ASP A 88 -8.06 -6.16 -13.05
CA ASP A 88 -8.33 -7.59 -12.80
C ASP A 88 -9.34 -8.05 -13.86
N ASP A 89 -8.94 -8.96 -14.76
CA ASP A 89 -9.73 -9.40 -15.93
C ASP A 89 -10.29 -8.23 -16.77
N GLY A 90 -9.47 -7.20 -16.96
CA GLY A 90 -9.80 -6.01 -17.75
C GLY A 90 -10.68 -4.97 -17.04
N LEU A 91 -11.05 -5.18 -15.77
CA LEU A 91 -11.75 -4.18 -14.96
C LEU A 91 -10.75 -3.45 -14.06
N THR A 92 -10.74 -2.12 -14.09
CA THR A 92 -9.91 -1.31 -13.19
C THR A 92 -10.32 -1.54 -11.73
N VAL A 93 -9.39 -2.06 -10.94
CA VAL A 93 -9.56 -2.36 -9.50
C VAL A 93 -8.77 -1.42 -8.60
N LEU A 94 -7.79 -0.72 -9.15
CA LEU A 94 -7.01 0.33 -8.49
C LEU A 94 -6.54 1.34 -9.53
N GLU A 95 -6.63 2.62 -9.23
CA GLU A 95 -6.06 3.69 -10.05
C GLU A 95 -5.55 4.83 -9.16
N GLY A 96 -4.64 5.65 -9.67
CA GLY A 96 -4.11 6.81 -8.98
C GLY A 96 -3.42 7.79 -9.92
N PHE A 97 -3.20 9.02 -9.44
CA PHE A 97 -2.58 10.11 -10.19
C PHE A 97 -1.17 10.37 -9.67
N LEU A 98 -0.23 10.59 -10.59
CA LEU A 98 1.15 10.90 -10.24
C LEU A 98 1.21 12.23 -9.48
N ASP A 99 1.94 12.24 -8.37
CA ASP A 99 2.18 13.41 -7.53
C ASP A 99 3.65 13.82 -7.54
N THR A 100 4.57 12.85 -7.45
CA THR A 100 6.01 13.14 -7.39
C THR A 100 6.83 12.08 -8.14
N ILE A 101 7.91 12.51 -8.79
CA ILE A 101 8.97 11.65 -9.34
C ILE A 101 10.27 11.95 -8.60
N THR A 102 10.94 10.92 -8.09
CA THR A 102 12.28 11.02 -7.51
C THR A 102 13.27 10.17 -8.31
N PRO A 103 14.33 10.77 -8.89
CA PRO A 103 15.35 10.01 -9.59
C PRO A 103 16.24 9.22 -8.65
N GLY A 104 16.62 8.03 -9.07
CA GLY A 104 17.67 7.19 -8.52
C GLY A 104 18.54 6.63 -9.64
N SER A 105 19.68 6.03 -9.26
CA SER A 105 20.56 5.37 -10.23
C SER A 105 19.83 4.18 -10.85
N ASP A 106 19.59 4.22 -12.15
CA ASP A 106 18.82 3.24 -12.94
C ASP A 106 17.37 2.99 -12.44
N MET A 107 16.82 3.90 -11.63
CA MET A 107 15.51 3.74 -10.98
C MET A 107 14.75 5.06 -10.89
N LEU A 108 13.42 5.00 -10.97
CA LEU A 108 12.52 6.11 -10.65
C LEU A 108 11.60 5.67 -9.52
N SER A 109 11.52 6.46 -8.45
CA SER A 109 10.48 6.28 -7.43
C SER A 109 9.35 7.27 -7.70
N LEU A 110 8.17 6.74 -8.01
CA LEU A 110 6.99 7.48 -8.43
C LEU A 110 5.95 7.39 -7.31
N ILE A 111 5.44 8.54 -6.86
CA ILE A 111 4.40 8.59 -5.83
C ILE A 111 3.07 8.90 -6.51
N PHE A 112 2.08 8.03 -6.31
CA PHE A 112 0.72 8.23 -6.79
C PHE A 112 -0.23 8.50 -5.63
N THR A 113 -1.14 9.46 -5.81
CA THR A 113 -2.16 9.83 -4.82
C THR A 113 -3.55 9.84 -5.46
N GLY A 114 -4.58 10.20 -4.69
CA GLY A 114 -5.95 10.28 -5.21
C GLY A 114 -6.49 8.90 -5.63
N LEU A 115 -6.17 7.87 -4.84
CA LEU A 115 -6.47 6.49 -5.19
C LEU A 115 -7.97 6.22 -5.28
N SER A 116 -8.39 5.48 -6.31
CA SER A 116 -9.75 4.97 -6.47
C SER A 116 -9.77 3.50 -6.91
N GLY A 117 -10.94 2.87 -6.84
CA GLY A 117 -11.14 1.45 -7.10
C GLY A 117 -11.33 0.61 -5.83
N ASP A 118 -11.71 -0.65 -6.03
CA ASP A 118 -12.06 -1.58 -4.94
C ASP A 118 -10.86 -1.92 -4.04
N LEU A 119 -9.64 -1.83 -4.57
CA LEU A 119 -8.42 -2.14 -3.82
C LEU A 119 -7.75 -0.91 -3.21
N ALA A 120 -8.20 0.32 -3.51
CA ALA A 120 -7.55 1.56 -3.04
C ALA A 120 -7.35 1.60 -1.51
N ALA A 121 -8.35 1.16 -0.75
CA ALA A 121 -8.30 1.16 0.71
C ALA A 121 -7.18 0.26 1.28
N ALA A 122 -6.71 -0.73 0.53
CA ALA A 122 -5.63 -1.62 0.97
C ALA A 122 -4.25 -0.95 0.92
N PHE A 123 -4.10 0.10 0.11
CA PHE A 123 -2.85 0.81 -0.09
C PHE A 123 -2.75 2.13 0.70
N GLY A 124 -3.85 2.58 1.32
CA GLY A 124 -3.86 3.79 2.13
C GLY A 124 -4.07 5.06 1.31
N ASP A 125 -3.29 6.10 1.59
CA ASP A 125 -3.48 7.43 1.01
C ASP A 125 -2.75 7.60 -0.35
N GLY A 126 -1.88 6.65 -0.70
CA GLY A 126 -1.12 6.70 -1.95
C GLY A 126 -0.30 5.43 -2.19
N LEU A 127 0.34 5.38 -3.34
CA LEU A 127 1.22 4.28 -3.78
C LEU A 127 2.62 4.83 -4.01
N THR A 128 3.62 4.02 -3.70
CA THR A 128 4.97 4.17 -4.23
C THR A 128 5.16 3.13 -5.32
N VAL A 129 5.55 3.55 -6.52
CA VAL A 129 5.97 2.68 -7.62
C VAL A 129 7.47 2.88 -7.83
N ASP A 130 8.26 1.87 -7.49
CA ASP A 130 9.70 1.87 -7.78
C ASP A 130 9.92 1.18 -9.13
N LEU A 131 10.25 1.98 -10.14
CA LEU A 131 10.47 1.56 -11.52
C LEU A 131 11.96 1.40 -11.81
N PHE A 132 12.33 0.26 -12.37
CA PHE A 132 13.69 -0.12 -12.72
C PHE A 132 13.81 -0.31 -14.24
N PHE A 133 14.91 0.18 -14.80
CA PHE A 133 15.29 -0.10 -16.18
C PHE A 133 16.25 -1.28 -16.22
N PHE A 134 16.07 -2.20 -17.16
CA PHE A 134 16.99 -3.33 -17.33
C PHE A 134 18.32 -2.89 -17.93
N ASP A 135 18.28 -1.93 -18.85
CA ASP A 135 19.46 -1.25 -19.37
C ASP A 135 19.84 -0.09 -18.46
N SER A 136 21.14 0.07 -18.18
CA SER A 136 21.62 1.18 -17.36
C SER A 136 21.45 2.51 -18.10
N LEU A 137 20.73 3.43 -17.47
CA LEU A 137 20.47 4.79 -17.95
C LEU A 137 21.24 5.84 -17.13
N GLY A 138 21.93 5.42 -16.07
CA GLY A 138 22.73 6.28 -15.21
C GLY A 138 21.92 6.94 -14.10
N ASP A 139 22.41 8.07 -13.59
CA ASP A 139 21.85 8.74 -12.41
C ASP A 139 20.59 9.59 -12.71
N ASP A 140 20.32 9.87 -13.99
CA ASP A 140 19.13 10.57 -14.46
C ASP A 140 18.48 9.75 -15.58
N PRO A 141 17.60 8.79 -15.24
CA PRO A 141 16.98 7.92 -16.22
C PRO A 141 16.12 8.68 -17.24
N LEU A 142 15.42 9.75 -16.82
CA LEU A 142 14.51 10.49 -17.70
C LEU A 142 15.26 11.31 -18.75
N ALA A 143 16.39 11.92 -18.39
CA ALA A 143 17.25 12.64 -19.34
C ALA A 143 17.95 11.70 -20.35
N ALA A 144 18.11 10.42 -20.01
CA ALA A 144 18.72 9.41 -20.89
C ALA A 144 17.72 8.79 -21.89
N LEU A 145 16.42 9.02 -21.73
CA LEU A 145 15.41 8.48 -22.64
C LEU A 145 15.53 9.10 -24.04
N THR A 146 15.37 8.27 -25.06
CA THR A 146 15.46 8.64 -26.47
C THR A 146 14.10 8.43 -27.11
N GLY A 147 13.52 9.50 -27.67
CA GLY A 147 12.17 9.45 -28.24
C GLY A 147 12.02 8.40 -29.34
N GLY A 148 10.91 7.66 -29.30
CA GLY A 148 10.59 6.58 -30.24
C GLY A 148 11.19 5.21 -29.87
N MET A 149 11.79 5.09 -28.69
CA MET A 149 12.37 3.84 -28.19
C MET A 149 11.45 3.14 -27.19
N ASN A 150 11.58 1.82 -27.13
CA ASN A 150 11.02 0.99 -26.07
C ASN A 150 12.14 0.56 -25.12
N TYR A 151 11.79 0.44 -23.84
CA TYR A 151 12.67 0.07 -22.75
C TYR A 151 12.08 -1.12 -22.01
N ASP A 152 12.89 -2.13 -21.73
CA ASP A 152 12.50 -3.20 -20.82
C ASP A 152 12.58 -2.66 -19.39
N ILE A 153 11.47 -2.78 -18.66
CA ILE A 153 11.33 -2.27 -17.29
C ILE A 153 10.73 -3.33 -16.37
N ALA A 154 10.96 -3.17 -15.08
CA ALA A 154 10.24 -3.85 -14.00
C ALA A 154 9.82 -2.81 -12.98
N TYR A 155 8.75 -3.03 -12.24
CA TYR A 155 8.39 -2.13 -11.15
C TYR A 155 7.63 -2.83 -10.03
N VAL A 156 7.80 -2.29 -8.82
CA VAL A 156 7.11 -2.77 -7.61
C VAL A 156 6.23 -1.65 -7.09
N VAL A 157 5.00 -1.98 -6.72
CA VAL A 157 4.02 -1.05 -6.17
C VAL A 157 3.71 -1.43 -4.73
N GLU A 158 3.88 -0.47 -3.84
CA GLU A 158 3.57 -0.61 -2.42
C GLU A 158 2.69 0.54 -1.95
N GLY A 159 1.86 0.30 -0.92
CA GLY A 159 1.12 1.38 -0.28
C GLY A 159 2.05 2.29 0.52
N ILE A 160 1.82 3.60 0.49
CA ILE A 160 2.54 4.52 1.38
C ILE A 160 2.21 4.10 2.81
N ALA A 161 3.24 3.69 3.56
CA ALA A 161 3.11 3.04 4.85
C ALA A 161 2.01 3.66 5.73
N GLN A 162 0.92 2.92 5.94
CA GLN A 162 -0.04 3.26 6.98
C GLN A 162 0.68 3.15 8.33
N PRO A 163 0.51 4.13 9.24
CA PRO A 163 1.09 4.02 10.58
C PRO A 163 0.61 2.71 11.20
N ALA A 164 1.57 1.86 11.60
CA ALA A 164 1.26 0.57 12.21
C ALA A 164 0.18 0.76 13.28
N PRO A 165 -0.89 -0.08 13.32
CA PRO A 165 -1.96 0.06 14.29
C PRO A 165 -1.33 0.20 15.67
N ILE A 166 -1.42 1.40 16.28
CA ILE A 166 -0.79 1.66 17.56
C ILE A 166 -1.41 0.63 18.52
N PRO A 167 -0.62 -0.32 19.07
CA PRO A 167 -1.18 -1.31 19.97
C PRO A 167 -1.76 -0.55 21.14
N LEU A 168 -3.09 -0.51 21.23
CA LEU A 168 -3.76 0.13 22.35
C LEU A 168 -3.18 -0.53 23.59
N PRO A 169 -2.57 0.24 24.51
CA PRO A 169 -1.98 -0.35 25.69
C PRO A 169 -3.06 -1.16 26.37
N ALA A 170 -2.80 -2.45 26.62
CA ALA A 170 -3.70 -3.32 27.36
C ALA A 170 -4.15 -2.71 28.70
N GLY A 171 -3.41 -1.69 29.18
CA GLY A 171 -3.79 -0.78 30.26
C GLY A 171 -5.18 -0.15 30.16
N GLY A 172 -5.71 0.15 28.97
CA GLY A 172 -7.07 0.70 28.82
C GLY A 172 -8.16 -0.29 29.24
N LEU A 173 -8.03 -1.54 28.81
CA LEU A 173 -8.91 -2.65 29.23
C LEU A 173 -8.69 -3.02 30.71
N LEU A 174 -7.45 -2.92 31.20
CA LEU A 174 -7.11 -3.11 32.62
C LEU A 174 -7.71 -2.02 33.52
N LEU A 175 -7.75 -0.76 33.07
CA LEU A 175 -8.39 0.35 33.79
C LEU A 175 -9.91 0.18 33.83
N MET A 176 -10.53 -0.18 32.71
CA MET A 176 -11.98 -0.41 32.64
C MET A 176 -12.41 -1.59 33.53
N SER A 177 -11.68 -2.70 33.50
CA SER A 177 -11.94 -3.86 34.37
C SER A 177 -11.68 -3.53 35.85
N GLY A 178 -10.63 -2.75 36.15
CA GLY A 178 -10.33 -2.27 37.51
C GLY A 178 -11.42 -1.37 38.08
N ILE A 179 -11.96 -0.44 37.29
CA ILE A 179 -13.06 0.46 37.71
C ILE A 179 -14.36 -0.32 37.92
N GLY A 180 -14.67 -1.28 37.04
CA GLY A 180 -15.84 -2.15 37.20
C GLY A 180 -15.81 -2.98 38.50
N LEU A 181 -14.65 -3.57 38.82
CA LEU A 181 -14.44 -4.29 40.09
C LEU A 181 -14.55 -3.37 41.31
N LEU A 182 -14.06 -2.13 41.23
CA LEU A 182 -14.16 -1.17 42.34
C LEU A 182 -15.61 -0.73 42.60
N ALA A 183 -16.40 -0.54 41.53
CA ALA A 183 -17.81 -0.15 41.64
C ALA A 183 -18.68 -1.26 42.27
N LEU A 184 -18.44 -2.52 41.90
CA LEU A 184 -19.11 -3.69 42.51
C LEU A 184 -18.79 -3.81 44.00
N ARG A 185 -17.53 -3.56 44.39
CA ARG A 185 -17.09 -3.64 45.79
C ARG A 185 -17.73 -2.57 46.69
N ARG A 186 -18.04 -1.39 46.14
CA ARG A 186 -18.75 -0.32 46.88
C ARG A 186 -20.23 -0.62 47.11
N ARG A 187 -20.90 -1.32 46.17
CA ARG A 187 -22.31 -1.71 46.34
C ARG A 187 -22.52 -2.78 47.41
N CYS A 188 -21.61 -3.76 47.53
CA CYS A 188 -21.71 -4.77 48.59
C CYS A 188 -21.52 -4.20 50.01
N LYS A 189 -20.77 -3.10 50.18
CA LYS A 189 -20.60 -2.45 51.49
C LYS A 189 -21.77 -1.58 51.93
N ALA A 190 -22.68 -1.21 51.03
CA ALA A 190 -23.83 -0.36 51.35
C ALA A 190 -25.09 -1.17 51.76
N GLN A 191 -25.03 -2.51 51.71
CA GLN A 191 -26.13 -3.42 52.06
C GLN A 191 -25.83 -4.32 53.26
N ALA A 192 -24.75 -4.03 54.01
CA ALA A 192 -24.41 -4.64 55.29
C ALA A 192 -24.41 -3.56 56.38
#